data_AF-A0A314YX17-F1
#
_entry.id   AF-A0A314YX17-F1
#
_cell.length_a   1.000
_cell.length_b   1.000
_cell.length_c   1.000
_cell.angle_alpha   90.00
_cell.angle_beta   90.00
_cell.angle_gamma   90.00
#
_symmetry.space_group_name_H-M   'P 1'
#
loop_
_entity.id
_entity.type
_entity.pdbx_description
1 polymer ?
#
loop_
_entity_poly.entity_id
_entity_poly.type
_entity_poly.pdbx_seq_one_letter_code
_entity_poly.pdbx_strand_id
1 'polypeptide(L)'
;MAADFTLLNHEQLRQLARILYYKEAEAIHHIKFRSEPERAKYLRDSRATYQSSIALLDAGNALEGRFRNDGARASVAREIFGYIVNGTNHALQSVPNYSLRKDYVEKITKHVEMLGNALEVADDVVYVAKEATEYRRAMYEYTRRHQTSGGSVSRQFSRWLRRAALSLRALCKGIRRSLNLKDVSRT
;
A
#
# COMPACT_ATOMS: atom_id res chain seq x y z
N MET A 1 3.02 23.56 15.05
CA MET A 1 2.31 22.32 15.44
C MET A 1 2.94 21.17 14.69
N ALA A 2 3.53 20.20 15.39
CA ALA A 2 4.06 18.98 14.77
C ALA A 2 2.93 18.29 14.01
N ALA A 3 3.18 17.87 12.76
CA ALA A 3 2.19 17.12 12.01
C ALA A 3 1.96 15.76 12.69
N ASP A 4 0.73 15.50 13.15
CA ASP A 4 0.36 14.19 13.70
C ASP A 4 0.62 13.09 12.66
N PHE A 5 1.57 12.22 12.99
CA PHE A 5 1.86 11.01 12.25
C PHE A 5 0.64 10.10 12.28
N THR A 6 0.17 9.65 11.10
CA THR A 6 -1.01 8.79 11.00
C THR A 6 -0.64 7.49 10.29
N LEU A 7 -0.61 6.40 11.07
CA LEU A 7 -0.45 5.05 10.55
C LEU A 7 -1.84 4.43 10.30
N LEU A 8 -2.12 4.09 9.05
CA LEU A 8 -3.36 3.42 8.66
C LEU A 8 -3.22 1.91 8.84
N ASN A 9 -4.29 1.24 9.26
CA ASN A 9 -4.35 -0.22 9.29
C ASN A 9 -4.48 -0.80 7.86
N HIS A 10 -4.34 -2.12 7.71
CA HIS A 10 -4.35 -2.75 6.38
C HIS A 10 -5.67 -2.51 5.60
N GLU A 11 -6.83 -2.43 6.27
CA GLU A 11 -8.11 -2.22 5.60
C GLU A 11 -8.20 -0.79 5.06
N GLN A 12 -7.79 0.18 5.88
CA GLN A 12 -7.68 1.59 5.51
C GLN A 12 -6.67 1.79 4.37
N LEU A 13 -5.57 1.04 4.35
CA LEU A 13 -4.60 1.07 3.25
C LEU A 13 -5.19 0.56 1.94
N ARG A 14 -6.00 -0.53 1.96
CA ARG A 14 -6.72 -0.99 0.75
C ARG A 14 -7.65 0.09 0.21
N GLN A 15 -8.35 0.77 1.11
CA GLN A 15 -9.24 1.87 0.75
C GLN A 15 -8.45 3.05 0.14
N LEU A 16 -7.32 3.42 0.74
CA LEU A 16 -6.45 4.48 0.24
C LEU A 16 -5.88 4.14 -1.13
N ALA A 17 -5.39 2.91 -1.33
CA ALA A 17 -4.86 2.45 -2.61
C ALA A 17 -5.90 2.59 -3.73
N ARG A 18 -7.15 2.21 -3.45
CA ARG A 18 -8.26 2.36 -4.39
C ARG A 18 -8.56 3.82 -4.74
N ILE A 19 -8.52 4.72 -3.76
CA ILE A 19 -8.72 6.16 -4.02
C ILE A 19 -7.60 6.72 -4.87
N LEU A 20 -6.35 6.37 -4.56
CA LEU A 20 -5.19 6.83 -5.31
C LEU A 20 -5.27 6.37 -6.76
N TYR A 21 -5.63 5.11 -7.01
CA TYR A 21 -5.89 4.61 -8.35
C TYR A 21 -6.91 5.45 -9.12
N TYR A 22 -8.06 5.75 -8.52
CA TYR A 22 -9.09 6.54 -9.19
C TYR A 22 -8.65 7.98 -9.46
N LYS A 23 -7.90 8.59 -8.54
CA LYS A 23 -7.34 9.94 -8.73
C LYS A 23 -6.27 9.97 -9.79
N GLU A 24 -5.42 8.95 -9.84
CA GLU A 24 -4.40 8.81 -10.87
C GLU A 24 -5.04 8.59 -12.23
N ALA A 25 -6.09 7.76 -12.31
CA ALA A 25 -6.87 7.59 -13.54
C ALA A 25 -7.52 8.91 -13.99
N GLU A 26 -8.14 9.65 -13.07
CA GLU A 26 -8.70 10.99 -13.36
C GLU A 26 -7.63 11.94 -13.89
N ALA A 27 -6.48 12.02 -13.22
CA ALA A 27 -5.36 12.84 -13.67
C ALA A 27 -4.87 12.42 -15.07
N ILE A 28 -4.75 11.12 -15.33
CA ILE A 28 -4.38 10.57 -16.65
C ILE A 28 -5.40 10.99 -17.71
N HIS A 29 -6.70 10.97 -17.41
CA HIS A 29 -7.72 11.43 -18.36
C HIS A 29 -7.60 12.91 -18.75
N HIS A 30 -6.99 13.74 -17.91
CA HIS A 30 -6.74 15.16 -18.20
C HIS A 30 -5.40 15.43 -18.90
N ILE A 31 -4.54 14.42 -19.07
CA ILE A 31 -3.29 14.54 -19.83
C ILE A 31 -3.58 14.44 -21.33
N LYS A 32 -2.99 15.34 -22.13
CA LYS A 32 -3.00 15.24 -23.59
C LYS A 32 -1.97 14.20 -24.02
N PHE A 33 -2.43 13.07 -24.53
CA PHE A 33 -1.58 12.03 -25.12
C PHE A 33 -1.49 12.17 -26.63
N ARG A 34 -0.41 11.66 -27.21
CA ARG A 34 -0.24 11.63 -28.68
C ARG A 34 -1.12 10.58 -29.32
N SER A 35 -1.52 9.56 -28.56
CA SER A 35 -2.33 8.45 -29.04
C SER A 35 -3.10 7.75 -27.91
N GLU A 36 -4.21 7.08 -28.26
CA GLU A 36 -4.96 6.25 -27.31
C GLU A 36 -4.17 5.07 -26.73
N PRO A 37 -3.30 4.35 -27.48
CA PRO A 37 -2.43 3.31 -26.91
C PRO A 37 -1.49 3.83 -25.82
N GLU A 38 -0.98 5.05 -25.97
CA GLU A 38 -0.13 5.69 -24.97
C GLU A 38 -0.93 5.96 -23.68
N ARG A 39 -2.11 6.58 -23.79
CA ARG A 39 -3.02 6.76 -22.65
C ARG A 39 -3.38 5.44 -21.98
N ALA A 40 -3.67 4.41 -22.76
CA ALA A 40 -3.99 3.07 -22.26
C ALA A 40 -2.82 2.46 -21.47
N LYS A 41 -1.57 2.71 -21.87
CA LYS A 41 -0.39 2.27 -21.11
C LYS A 41 -0.35 2.90 -19.72
N TYR A 42 -0.54 4.21 -19.61
CA TYR A 42 -0.55 4.92 -18.32
C TYR A 42 -1.65 4.40 -17.39
N LEU A 43 -2.86 4.17 -17.92
CA LEU A 43 -3.97 3.59 -17.15
C LEU A 43 -3.68 2.15 -16.69
N ARG A 44 -3.04 1.33 -17.54
CA ARG A 44 -2.61 -0.03 -17.16
C ARG A 44 -1.54 0.01 -16.06
N ASP A 45 -0.56 0.90 -16.16
CA ASP A 45 0.51 1.00 -15.19
C ASP A 45 -0.01 1.48 -13.82
N SER A 46 -0.88 2.49 -13.78
CA SER A 46 -1.54 2.93 -12.54
C SER A 46 -2.38 1.81 -11.91
N ARG A 47 -3.11 1.04 -12.73
CA ARG A 47 -3.85 -0.14 -12.23
C ARG A 47 -2.91 -1.20 -11.67
N ALA A 48 -1.79 -1.48 -12.34
CA ALA A 48 -0.82 -2.45 -11.89
C ALA A 48 -0.23 -2.04 -10.53
N THR A 49 0.11 -0.76 -10.33
CA THR A 49 0.57 -0.25 -9.03
C THR A 49 -0.45 -0.48 -7.91
N TYR A 50 -1.73 -0.21 -8.19
CA TYR A 50 -2.81 -0.51 -7.25
C TYR A 50 -2.86 -2.00 -6.92
N GLN A 51 -2.85 -2.87 -7.93
CA GLN A 51 -2.90 -4.32 -7.74
C GLN A 51 -1.69 -4.84 -6.95
N SER A 52 -0.48 -4.35 -7.23
CA SER A 52 0.74 -4.70 -6.48
C SER A 52 0.66 -4.28 -5.01
N SER A 53 0.09 -3.09 -4.73
CA SER A 53 -0.10 -2.62 -3.35
C SER A 53 -1.08 -3.51 -2.57
N ILE A 54 -2.15 -3.96 -3.24
CA ILE A 54 -3.12 -4.90 -2.66
C ILE A 54 -2.50 -6.27 -2.45
N ALA A 55 -1.80 -6.80 -3.45
CA ALA A 55 -1.13 -8.09 -3.38
C ALA A 55 -0.08 -8.15 -2.25
N LEU A 56 0.64 -7.05 -2.00
CA LEU A 56 1.57 -6.95 -0.88
C LEU A 56 0.86 -7.07 0.48
N LEU A 57 -0.30 -6.44 0.65
CA LEU A 57 -1.13 -6.58 1.85
C LEU A 57 -1.72 -7.99 1.99
N ASP A 58 -2.13 -8.61 0.87
CA ASP A 58 -2.61 -9.99 0.84
C ASP A 58 -1.51 -10.98 1.22
N ALA A 59 -0.26 -10.75 0.77
CA ALA A 59 0.88 -11.58 1.12
C ALA A 59 1.15 -11.61 2.63
N GLY A 60 1.01 -10.47 3.31
CA GLY A 60 1.11 -10.40 4.78
C GLY A 60 0.05 -11.25 5.49
N ASN A 61 -1.22 -11.13 5.09
CA ASN A 61 -2.31 -11.96 5.62
C ASN A 61 -2.09 -13.45 5.34
N ALA A 62 -1.63 -13.79 4.13
CA ALA A 62 -1.34 -15.17 3.75
C ALA A 62 -0.19 -15.76 4.59
N LEU A 63 0.84 -14.97 4.88
CA LEU A 63 1.97 -15.39 5.70
C LEU A 63 1.54 -15.70 7.15
N GLU A 64 0.73 -14.84 7.75
CA GLU A 64 0.15 -15.10 9.09
C GLU A 64 -0.72 -16.36 9.08
N GLY A 65 -1.56 -16.52 8.05
CA GLY A 65 -2.40 -17.71 7.90
C GLY A 65 -1.60 -19.00 7.75
N ARG A 66 -0.47 -18.96 7.02
CA ARG A 66 0.41 -20.10 6.79
C ARG A 66 1.04 -20.62 8.08
N PHE A 67 1.48 -19.73 8.97
CA PHE A 67 2.19 -20.10 10.20
C PHE A 67 1.31 -20.12 11.45
N ARG A 68 -0.02 -19.97 11.33
CA ARG A 68 -0.94 -19.81 12.47
C ARG A 68 -0.84 -20.87 13.57
N ASN A 69 -0.39 -22.09 13.24
CA ASN A 69 -0.27 -23.22 14.16
C ASN A 69 1.12 -23.36 14.78
N ASP A 70 2.09 -22.54 14.37
CA ASP A 70 3.45 -22.51 14.91
C ASP A 70 3.62 -21.20 15.67
N GLY A 71 3.64 -21.25 17.00
CA GLY A 71 3.65 -20.04 17.83
C GLY A 71 4.85 -19.12 17.57
N ALA A 72 6.03 -19.71 17.32
CA ALA A 72 7.25 -18.94 17.07
C ALA A 72 7.22 -18.31 15.67
N ARG A 73 6.93 -19.11 14.63
CA ARG A 73 6.85 -18.61 13.25
C ARG A 73 5.67 -17.66 13.05
N ALA A 74 4.53 -17.89 13.68
CA ALA A 74 3.40 -16.96 13.67
C ALA A 74 3.79 -15.59 14.23
N SER A 75 4.59 -15.57 15.31
CA SER A 75 5.06 -14.31 15.88
C SER A 75 5.95 -13.54 14.91
N VAL A 76 6.87 -14.22 14.21
CA VAL A 76 7.72 -13.60 13.19
C VAL A 76 6.90 -13.15 11.97
N ALA A 77 5.92 -13.94 11.54
CA ALA A 77 5.00 -13.58 10.46
C ALA A 77 4.24 -12.28 10.76
N ARG A 78 3.81 -12.08 12.02
CA ARG A 78 3.20 -10.82 12.48
C ARG A 78 4.17 -9.63 12.40
N GLU A 79 5.44 -9.83 12.74
CA GLU A 79 6.46 -8.79 12.62
C GLU A 79 6.68 -8.41 11.13
N ILE A 80 6.75 -9.40 10.24
CA ILE A 80 6.83 -9.20 8.79
C ILE A 80 5.57 -8.48 8.28
N PHE A 81 4.37 -8.83 8.77
CA PHE A 81 3.16 -8.12 8.37
C PHE A 81 3.15 -6.67 8.87
N GLY A 82 3.64 -6.40 10.08
CA GLY A 82 3.86 -5.05 10.56
C GLY A 82 4.83 -4.25 9.68
N TYR A 83 5.89 -4.88 9.18
CA TYR A 83 6.80 -4.28 8.20
C TYR A 83 6.09 -3.94 6.88
N ILE A 84 5.29 -4.86 6.36
CA ILE A 84 4.44 -4.65 5.17
C ILE A 84 3.49 -3.46 5.36
N VAL A 85 2.80 -3.39 6.50
CA VAL A 85 1.85 -2.31 6.80
C VAL A 85 2.59 -0.96 6.87
N ASN A 86 3.76 -0.90 7.51
CA ASN A 86 4.56 0.33 7.57
C ASN A 86 5.05 0.74 6.18
N GLY A 87 5.59 -0.19 5.40
CA GLY A 87 6.07 0.08 4.04
C GLY A 87 4.95 0.54 3.12
N THR A 88 3.78 -0.09 3.21
CA THR A 88 2.59 0.31 2.43
C THR A 88 2.07 1.68 2.88
N ASN A 89 2.12 2.00 4.18
CA ASN A 89 1.82 3.35 4.65
C ASN A 89 2.73 4.38 4.00
N HIS A 90 4.04 4.15 3.96
CA HIS A 90 4.96 5.05 3.26
C HIS A 90 4.63 5.16 1.76
N ALA A 91 4.47 4.01 1.09
CA ALA A 91 4.19 3.94 -0.34
C ALA A 91 2.92 4.73 -0.72
N LEU A 92 1.83 4.54 0.02
CA LEU A 92 0.55 5.17 -0.29
C LEU A 92 0.49 6.63 0.16
N GLN A 93 1.13 6.97 1.28
CA GLN A 93 0.95 8.29 1.88
C GLN A 93 2.02 9.33 1.50
N SER A 94 3.20 8.89 1.07
CA SER A 94 4.35 9.76 0.84
C SER A 94 4.86 9.72 -0.60
N VAL A 95 4.63 8.62 -1.33
CA VAL A 95 5.09 8.51 -2.72
C VAL A 95 4.04 9.13 -3.67
N PRO A 96 4.42 10.11 -4.51
CA PRO A 96 3.44 11.00 -5.15
C PRO A 96 2.75 10.44 -6.39
N ASN A 97 3.40 9.59 -7.18
CA ASN A 97 2.86 9.06 -8.44
C ASN A 97 2.99 7.52 -8.51
N TYR A 98 2.16 6.91 -9.36
CA TYR A 98 2.05 5.47 -9.46
C TYR A 98 3.33 4.78 -9.92
N SER A 99 4.17 5.42 -10.74
CA SER A 99 5.41 4.83 -11.24
C SER A 99 6.42 4.65 -10.12
N LEU A 100 6.73 5.71 -9.37
CA LEU A 100 7.64 5.63 -8.22
C LEU A 100 7.08 4.71 -7.13
N ARG A 101 5.76 4.75 -6.94
CA ARG A 101 5.07 3.89 -5.97
C ARG A 101 5.19 2.43 -6.34
N LYS A 102 5.13 2.09 -7.63
CA LYS A 102 5.31 0.73 -8.13
C LYS A 102 6.69 0.19 -7.78
N ASP A 103 7.73 0.92 -8.16
CA ASP A 103 9.11 0.52 -7.89
C ASP A 103 9.38 0.34 -6.39
N TYR A 104 8.78 1.22 -5.58
CA TYR A 104 8.89 1.15 -4.12
C TYR A 104 8.17 -0.09 -3.56
N VAL A 105 6.94 -0.36 -4.00
CA VAL A 105 6.17 -1.54 -3.58
C VAL A 105 6.88 -2.82 -4.02
N GLU A 106 7.41 -2.90 -5.24
CA GLU A 106 8.15 -4.06 -5.74
C GLU A 106 9.40 -4.37 -4.89
N LYS A 107 10.12 -3.35 -4.43
CA LYS A 107 11.26 -3.54 -3.52
C LYS A 107 10.83 -4.13 -2.18
N ILE A 108 9.72 -3.67 -1.62
CA ILE A 108 9.18 -4.23 -0.37
C ILE A 108 8.73 -5.68 -0.63
N THR A 109 8.02 -5.94 -1.73
CA THR A 109 7.57 -7.30 -2.09
C THR A 109 8.73 -8.28 -2.14
N LYS A 110 9.81 -7.96 -2.86
CA LYS A 110 11.01 -8.82 -2.94
C LYS A 110 11.61 -9.09 -1.57
N HIS A 111 11.67 -8.07 -0.71
CA HIS A 111 12.22 -8.23 0.62
C HIS A 111 11.32 -9.09 1.52
N VAL A 112 10.00 -8.94 1.41
CA VAL A 112 9.03 -9.78 2.11
C VAL A 112 9.11 -11.24 1.66
N GLU A 113 9.28 -11.48 0.36
CA GLU A 113 9.51 -12.83 -0.17
C GLU A 113 10.78 -13.45 0.41
N MET A 114 11.87 -12.69 0.50
CA MET A 114 13.11 -13.15 1.15
C MET A 114 12.89 -13.51 2.62
N LEU A 115 12.23 -12.65 3.40
CA LEU A 115 11.94 -12.90 4.82
C LEU A 115 10.99 -14.09 5.00
N GLY A 116 9.96 -14.21 4.15
CA GLY A 116 9.02 -15.32 4.18
C GLY A 116 9.69 -16.67 3.87
N ASN A 117 10.55 -16.71 2.85
CA ASN A 117 11.31 -17.90 2.51
C ASN A 117 12.29 -18.27 3.62
N ALA A 118 12.99 -17.29 4.21
CA ALA A 118 13.88 -17.51 5.34
C ALA A 118 13.13 -18.09 6.56
N LEU A 119 11.93 -17.57 6.85
CA LEU A 119 11.08 -18.08 7.94
C LEU A 119 10.64 -19.53 7.70
N GLU A 120 10.41 -19.90 6.45
CA GLU A 120 9.95 -21.24 6.06
C GLU A 120 11.02 -22.31 6.24
N VAL A 121 12.29 -21.98 5.93
CA VAL A 121 13.40 -22.93 5.96
C VAL A 121 14.24 -22.89 7.24
N ALA A 122 14.06 -21.88 8.10
CA ALA A 122 14.88 -21.73 9.30
C ALA A 122 14.59 -22.83 10.32
N ASP A 123 15.63 -23.51 10.81
CA ASP A 123 15.53 -24.46 11.94
C ASP A 123 15.17 -23.73 13.25
N ASP A 124 15.77 -22.55 13.46
CA ASP A 124 15.47 -21.61 14.55
C ASP A 124 15.10 -20.24 13.98
N VAL A 125 13.97 -19.70 14.44
CA VAL A 125 13.40 -18.44 13.96
C VAL A 125 14.05 -17.20 14.58
N VAL A 126 14.94 -17.33 15.58
CA VAL A 126 15.53 -16.20 16.33
C VAL A 126 16.18 -15.17 15.40
N TYR A 127 16.95 -15.60 14.41
CA TYR A 127 17.62 -14.69 13.47
C TYR A 127 16.60 -13.93 12.60
N VAL A 128 15.63 -14.65 12.04
CA VAL A 128 14.57 -14.07 11.21
C VAL A 128 13.68 -13.13 12.02
N ALA A 129 13.42 -13.47 13.29
CA ALA A 129 12.66 -12.63 14.23
C ALA A 129 13.36 -11.29 14.48
N LYS A 130 14.68 -11.34 14.73
CA LYS A 130 15.50 -10.14 14.93
C LYS A 130 15.47 -9.24 13.70
N GLU A 131 15.73 -9.79 12.52
CA GLU A 131 15.70 -9.04 11.27
C GLU A 131 14.32 -8.43 11.01
N ALA A 132 13.24 -9.22 11.09
CA ALA A 132 11.87 -8.73 10.87
C ALA A 132 11.51 -7.58 11.82
N THR A 133 11.91 -7.69 13.09
CA THR A 133 11.68 -6.64 14.11
C THR A 133 12.45 -5.36 13.77
N GLU A 134 13.73 -5.48 13.42
CA GLU A 134 14.57 -4.35 13.02
C GLU A 134 14.03 -3.65 11.78
N TYR A 135 13.64 -4.42 10.76
CA TYR A 135 13.04 -3.88 9.54
C TYR A 135 11.70 -3.20 9.79
N ARG A 136 10.81 -3.81 10.59
CA ARG A 136 9.53 -3.19 10.97
C ARG A 136 9.77 -1.84 11.65
N ARG A 137 10.70 -1.79 12.62
CA ARG A 137 11.05 -0.57 13.35
C ARG A 137 11.67 0.49 12.44
N ALA A 138 12.63 0.10 11.60
CA ALA A 138 13.26 1.00 10.64
C ALA A 138 12.24 1.60 9.68
N MET A 139 11.32 0.77 9.17
CA MET A 139 10.26 1.22 8.27
C MET A 139 9.24 2.12 8.97
N TYR A 140 8.90 1.85 10.23
CA TYR A 140 8.06 2.73 11.04
C TYR A 140 8.68 4.13 11.15
N GLU A 141 9.96 4.21 11.55
CA GLU A 141 10.68 5.47 11.69
C GLU A 141 10.83 6.20 10.36
N TYR A 142 11.13 5.46 9.29
CA TYR A 142 11.21 6.00 7.94
C TYR A 142 9.87 6.60 7.52
N THR A 143 8.77 5.88 7.71
CA THR A 143 7.41 6.35 7.42
C THR A 143 7.09 7.61 8.23
N ARG A 144 7.40 7.59 9.53
CA ARG A 144 7.16 8.71 10.45
C ARG A 144 7.86 9.99 9.99
N ARG A 145 9.15 9.92 9.64
CA ARG A 145 9.95 11.07 9.20
C ARG A 145 9.47 11.67 7.88
N HIS A 146 8.96 10.84 6.97
CA HIS A 146 8.53 11.32 5.64
C HIS A 146 7.08 11.84 5.64
N GLN A 147 6.25 11.50 6.63
CA GLN A 147 4.91 12.09 6.77
C GLN A 147 4.92 13.49 7.40
N THR A 148 5.93 13.81 8.21
CA THR A 148 5.97 15.08 8.97
C THR A 148 6.31 16.31 8.11
N SER A 149 6.91 16.13 6.93
CA SER A 149 7.61 17.21 6.22
C SER A 149 6.85 17.84 5.04
N GLY A 150 5.58 17.49 4.79
CA GLY A 150 4.80 18.16 3.76
C GLY A 150 3.41 17.57 3.60
N GLY A 151 2.37 18.35 3.94
CA GLY A 151 0.96 18.11 3.59
C GLY A 151 0.54 16.66 3.33
N SER A 152 0.70 15.78 4.32
CA SER A 152 0.57 14.32 4.13
C SER A 152 -0.72 13.92 3.41
N VAL A 153 -0.63 12.93 2.52
CA VAL A 153 -1.80 12.32 1.89
C VAL A 153 -2.77 11.80 2.95
N SER A 154 -2.34 11.43 4.17
CA SER A 154 -3.21 11.14 5.31
C SER A 154 -4.06 12.33 5.77
N ARG A 155 -3.53 13.55 5.79
CA ARG A 155 -4.31 14.76 6.11
C ARG A 155 -5.29 15.10 4.98
N GLN A 156 -4.92 14.84 3.73
CA GLN A 156 -5.85 14.94 2.61
C GLN A 156 -6.91 13.84 2.66
N PHE A 157 -6.54 12.60 2.98
CA PHE A 157 -7.42 11.44 3.14
C PHE A 157 -8.38 11.63 4.32
N SER A 158 -7.90 12.10 5.48
CA SER A 158 -8.75 12.43 6.63
C SER A 158 -9.66 13.62 6.34
N ARG A 159 -9.22 14.60 5.53
CA ARG A 159 -10.10 15.66 5.02
C ARG A 159 -11.09 15.12 3.98
N TRP A 160 -10.71 14.15 3.16
CA TRP A 160 -11.62 13.50 2.23
C TRP A 160 -12.65 12.68 2.98
N LEU A 161 -12.28 11.88 3.99
CA LEU A 161 -13.21 11.18 4.86
C LEU A 161 -14.18 12.14 5.57
N ARG A 162 -13.68 13.28 6.07
CA ARG A 162 -14.52 14.31 6.72
C ARG A 162 -15.43 15.08 5.76
N ARG A 163 -14.93 15.44 4.56
CA ARG A 163 -15.76 16.08 3.49
C ARG A 163 -16.75 15.09 2.88
N ALA A 164 -16.38 13.82 2.85
CA ALA A 164 -17.19 12.70 2.41
C ALA A 164 -17.87 12.03 3.61
N ALA A 165 -18.56 12.81 4.45
CA ALA A 165 -19.62 12.27 5.32
C ALA A 165 -20.63 11.40 4.51
N LEU A 166 -20.58 11.47 3.19
CA LEU A 166 -21.05 10.50 2.21
C LEU A 166 -19.96 9.46 1.87
N SER A 167 -20.14 8.23 2.35
CA SER A 167 -19.25 7.04 2.21
C SER A 167 -18.15 7.08 1.11
N LEU A 168 -16.96 6.55 1.42
CA LEU A 168 -15.84 6.27 0.50
C LEU A 168 -16.29 5.62 -0.83
N ARG A 169 -17.32 4.78 -0.75
CA ARG A 169 -17.95 4.09 -1.89
C ARG A 169 -18.62 5.09 -2.85
N ALA A 170 -19.20 6.18 -2.36
CA ALA A 170 -19.78 7.25 -3.17
C ALA A 170 -18.69 8.04 -3.92
N LEU A 171 -17.57 8.37 -3.28
CA LEU A 171 -16.44 9.06 -3.93
C LEU A 171 -15.88 8.23 -5.08
N CYS A 172 -15.53 6.96 -4.82
CA CYS A 172 -15.06 6.04 -5.85
C CYS A 172 -16.08 5.84 -6.97
N LYS A 173 -17.39 5.75 -6.64
CA LYS A 173 -18.46 5.64 -7.63
C LYS A 173 -18.61 6.89 -8.48
N GLY A 174 -18.39 8.08 -7.91
CA GLY A 174 -18.39 9.36 -8.61
C GLY A 174 -17.28 9.44 -9.67
N ILE A 175 -16.03 9.23 -9.24
CA ILE A 175 -14.87 9.24 -10.16
C ILE A 175 -15.00 8.13 -11.22
N ARG A 176 -15.45 6.93 -10.82
CA ARG A 176 -15.68 5.84 -11.77
C ARG A 176 -16.70 6.20 -12.85
N ARG A 177 -17.81 6.86 -12.46
CA ARG A 177 -18.86 7.28 -13.39
C ARG A 177 -18.37 8.34 -14.35
N SER A 178 -17.63 9.34 -13.88
CA SER A 178 -17.10 10.40 -14.76
C SER A 178 -16.10 9.86 -15.78
N LEU A 179 -15.38 8.80 -15.44
CA LEU A 179 -14.31 8.23 -16.27
C LEU A 179 -14.72 6.96 -17.04
N ASN A 180 -15.96 6.49 -16.90
CA ASN A 180 -16.48 5.25 -17.51
C ASN A 180 -15.59 4.01 -17.25
N LEU A 181 -15.03 3.89 -16.03
CA LEU A 181 -14.11 2.80 -15.67
C LEU A 181 -14.88 1.54 -15.20
N LYS A 182 -14.38 0.35 -15.56
CA LYS A 182 -14.92 -0.94 -15.07
C LYS A 182 -14.58 -1.15 -13.59
N ASP A 183 -15.41 -1.93 -12.88
CA ASP A 183 -15.18 -2.26 -11.47
C ASP A 183 -13.95 -3.14 -11.30
N VAL A 184 -13.04 -2.75 -10.40
CA VAL A 184 -11.80 -3.48 -10.11
C VAL A 184 -11.98 -4.44 -8.91
N SER A 185 -13.19 -4.54 -8.35
CA SER A 185 -13.52 -5.44 -7.22
C SER A 185 -13.72 -6.91 -7.61
N ARG A 186 -13.63 -7.27 -8.89
CA ARG A 186 -13.89 -8.62 -9.42
C ARG A 186 -12.73 -9.09 -10.31
N THR A 187 -11.62 -9.44 -9.68
CA THR A 187 -10.57 -10.34 -10.19
C THR A 187 -9.78 -10.78 -8.97
#